data_AF-A0A2A3FTB8-F1
#
_entry.id   AF-A0A2A3FTB8-F1
#
_cell.length_a   1.000
_cell.length_b   1.000
_cell.length_c   1.000
_cell.angle_alpha   90.00
_cell.angle_beta   90.00
_cell.angle_gamma   90.00
#
_symmetry.space_group_name_H-M   'P 1'
#
loop_
_entity.id
_entity.type
_entity.pdbx_description
1 polymer ?
#
loop_
_entity_poly.entity_id
_entity_poly.type
_entity_poly.pdbx_seq_one_letter_code
_entity_poly.pdbx_strand_id
1 'polypeptide(L)' 'MRKILTRNGQRLEITSLRLDHHIRLDALALEGLSWQNEETISAYLDQPFGPEDPPTTEIGRE' A
#
# COMPACT_ATOMS: atom_id res chain seq x y z
N MET A 1 13.10 2.37 4.55
CA MET A 1 12.73 0.96 4.82
C MET A 1 13.41 0.51 6.09
N ARG A 2 12.69 -0.18 6.99
CA ARG A 2 13.26 -0.78 8.22
C ARG A 2 12.64 -2.13 8.53
N LYS A 3 13.38 -3.01 9.19
CA LYS A 3 12.87 -4.29 9.70
C LYS A 3 12.27 -4.06 11.09
N ILE A 4 11.09 -4.62 11.35
CA ILE A 4 10.40 -4.59 12.64
C ILE A 4 10.15 -6.01 13.11
N LEU A 5 10.53 -6.31 14.35
CA LEU A 5 10.20 -7.58 14.97
C LEU A 5 8.83 -7.43 15.65
N THR A 6 7.87 -8.27 15.26
CA THR A 6 6.55 -8.35 15.89
C THR A 6 6.43 -9.67 16.64
N ARG A 7 5.42 -9.80 17.51
CA ARG A 7 5.11 -11.09 18.19
C ARG A 7 4.90 -12.24 17.19
N ASN A 8 4.45 -11.93 15.97
CA ASN A 8 4.14 -12.90 14.93
C ASN A 8 5.29 -13.07 13.92
N GLY A 9 6.50 -12.59 14.23
CA GLY A 9 7.67 -12.68 13.37
C GLY A 9 8.15 -11.35 12.81
N GLN A 10 9.13 -11.40 11.91
CA GLN A 10 9.74 -10.22 11.32
C GLN A 10 8.86 -9.64 10.20
N ARG A 11 8.69 -8.33 10.20
CA ARG A 11 8.03 -7.57 9.14
C ARG A 11 8.98 -6.53 8.56
N LEU A 12 8.77 -6.23 7.29
CA LEU A 12 9.41 -5.13 6.61
C LEU A 12 8.48 -3.93 6.56
N GLU A 13 8.90 -2.82 7.16
CA GLU A 13 8.17 -1.56 7.08
C GLU A 13 8.74 -0.67 5.97
N ILE A 14 7.87 -0.29 5.05
CA ILE A 14 8.14 0.65 3.96
C ILE A 14 7.29 1.89 4.24
N THR A 15 7.94 3.05 4.25
CA THR A 15 7.29 4.33 4.56
C THR A 15 7.54 5.29 3.41
N SER A 16 6.50 6.02 3.01
CA SER A 16 6.59 7.12 2.08
C SER A 16 6.96 8.40 2.83
N LEU A 17 8.12 8.97 2.52
CA LEU A 17 8.64 10.16 3.20
C LEU A 17 7.78 11.41 2.99
N ARG A 18 7.03 11.47 1.88
CA ARG A 18 6.27 12.66 1.50
C ARG A 18 4.81 12.62 1.94
N LEU A 19 4.28 11.43 2.19
CA LEU A 19 2.84 11.21 2.29
C LEU A 19 2.43 10.55 3.62
N ASP A 20 3.39 10.30 4.52
CA ASP A 20 3.22 9.62 5.82
C ASP A 20 2.58 8.20 5.75
N HIS A 21 2.32 7.69 4.54
CA HIS A 21 1.86 6.32 4.36
C HIS A 21 2.95 5.32 4.72
N HIS A 22 2.56 4.26 5.42
CA HIS A 22 3.44 3.15 5.74
C HIS A 22 2.73 1.81 5.55
N ILE A 23 3.46 0.83 5.05
CA ILE A 23 2.99 -0.55 4.87
C ILE A 23 3.96 -1.51 5.58
N ARG A 24 3.42 -2.59 6.15
CA ARG A 24 4.18 -3.65 6.81
C ARG A 24 3.97 -4.97 6.09
N LEU A 25 5.03 -5.48 5.48
CA LEU A 25 5.02 -6.72 4.71
C LEU A 25 5.65 -7.85 5.53
N ASP A 26 4.99 -8.98 5.63
CA ASP A 26 5.59 -10.22 6.10
C ASP A 26 6.29 -10.98 4.95
N ALA A 27 6.91 -12.12 5.27
CA ALA A 27 7.65 -12.90 4.29
C ALA A 27 6.76 -13.44 3.16
N LEU A 28 5.52 -13.84 3.46
CA LEU A 28 4.56 -14.35 2.46
C LEU A 28 4.09 -13.22 1.54
N ALA A 29 3.82 -12.04 2.09
CA ALA A 29 3.49 -10.87 1.29
C ALA A 29 4.63 -10.47 0.34
N LEU A 30 5.88 -10.54 0.80
CA LEU A 30 7.06 -10.27 -0.03
C LEU A 30 7.26 -11.32 -1.13
N GLU A 31 7.03 -12.60 -0.82
CA GLU A 31 7.07 -13.68 -1.81
C GLU A 31 5.97 -13.50 -2.87
N GLY A 32 4.74 -13.17 -2.45
CA GLY A 32 3.66 -12.87 -3.39
C GLY A 32 4.00 -11.70 -4.31
N LEU A 33 4.62 -10.64 -3.78
CA LEU A 33 5.08 -9.49 -4.58
C LEU A 33 6.20 -9.85 -5.55
N SER A 34 7.13 -10.74 -5.18
CA SER A 34 8.23 -11.12 -6.06
C SER A 34 7.81 -11.99 -7.24
N TRP A 35 6.62 -12.60 -7.17
CA TRP A 35 6.05 -13.38 -8.26
C TRP A 35 5.26 -12.54 -9.27
N GLN A 36 5.05 -11.24 -8.99
CA GLN A 36 4.32 -10.35 -9.89
C GLN A 36 5.19 -9.95 -11.09
N ASN A 37 4.55 -9.78 -12.25
CA ASN A 37 5.22 -9.24 -13.43
C ASN A 37 5.30 -7.70 -13.36
N GLU A 38 6.22 -7.12 -14.15
CA GLU A 38 6.47 -5.68 -14.20
C GLU A 38 5.21 -4.87 -14.57
N GLU A 39 4.38 -5.41 -15.47
CA GLU A 39 3.13 -4.78 -15.90
C GLU A 39 2.14 -4.65 -14.74
N THR A 40 2.00 -5.68 -13.90
CA THR A 40 1.14 -5.67 -12.71
C THR A 40 1.63 -4.69 -11.67
N ILE A 41 2.96 -4.64 -11.43
CA ILE A 41 3.54 -3.66 -10.51
C ILE A 41 3.34 -2.23 -11.02
N SER A 42 3.51 -2.01 -12.32
CA SER A 42 3.29 -0.70 -12.94
C SER A 42 1.83 -0.25 -12.81
N ALA A 43 0.86 -1.15 -12.98
CA ALA A 43 -0.54 -0.85 -12.77
C ALA A 43 -0.87 -0.42 -11.32
N TYR A 44 -0.24 -1.03 -10.31
CA TYR A 44 -0.41 -0.59 -8.92
C TYR A 44 0.15 0.82 -8.65
N LEU A 45 1.13 1.26 -9.44
CA LEU A 45 1.75 2.58 -9.32
C LEU A 45 1.06 3.65 -10.17
N ASP A 46 0.14 3.27 -11.06
CA ASP A 46 -0.63 4.20 -11.91
C ASP A 46 -1.56 5.09 -11.09
N GLN A 47 -2.22 4.51 -10.07
CA GLN A 47 -3.00 5.24 -9.06
C GLN A 47 -2.43 5.02 -7.66
N PRO A 48 -1.32 5.69 -7.31
CA PRO A 48 -0.61 5.43 -6.06
C PRO A 48 -1.39 5.83 -4.80
N PHE A 49 -2.50 6.57 -4.96
CA PHE A 49 -3.36 7.06 -3.87
C PHE A 49 -4.73 6.35 -3.80
N GLY A 50 -4.97 5.36 -4.65
CA GLY A 50 -6.31 4.80 -4.87
C GLY A 50 -7.15 5.66 -5.82
N PRO A 51 -8.34 5.19 -6.20
CA PRO A 51 -9.26 5.98 -7.01
C PRO A 51 -9.55 7.29 -6.27
N GLU A 52 -9.52 8.42 -6.98
CA GLU A 52 -9.99 9.70 -6.46
C GLU A 52 -11.37 9.45 -5.86
N ASP A 53 -11.55 9.74 -4.56
CA ASP A 53 -12.84 9.60 -3.89
C ASP A 53 -13.89 10.23 -4.82
N PRO A 54 -14.95 9.49 -5.21
CA PRO A 54 -15.99 10.08 -6.04
C PRO A 54 -16.44 11.36 -5.34
N PRO A 55 -16.68 12.46 -6.08
CA PRO A 55 -17.03 13.73 -5.46
C PRO A 55 -18.15 13.44 -4.48
N THR A 56 -17.90 13.73 -3.20
CA THR A 56 -18.92 13.65 -2.15
C THR A 56 -20.07 14.48 -2.67
N THR A 57 -21.05 13.83 -3.28
CA THR A 57 -22.33 14.44 -3.59
C THR A 57 -22.88 14.75 -2.22
N GLU A 58 -22.80 16.02 -1.84
CA GLU A 58 -23.59 16.57 -0.76
C GLU A 58 -25.03 16.12 -1.04
N ILE A 59 -25.44 15.06 -0.35
CA ILE A 59 -26.84 14.68 -0.29
C ILE A 59 -27.54 15.83 0.41
N GLY A 60 -28.09 16.73 -0.40
CA GLY A 60 -28.92 17.84 0.03
C GLY A 60 -29.98 17.31 0.99
N ARG A 61 -29.98 17.91 2.17
CA ARG A 61 -31.02 17.72 3.17
C ARG A 61 -32.14 18.68 2.78
N GLU A 62 -33.21 18.17 2.21
CA GLU A 62 -34.49 18.86 2.04
C GLU A 62 -35.58 18.10 2.80
#